data_AF-A0A967EBJ8-F1
#
_entry.id   AF-A0A967EBJ8-F1
#
_cell.length_a   1.000
_cell.length_b   1.000
_cell.length_c   1.000
_cell.angle_alpha   90.00
_cell.angle_beta   90.00
_cell.angle_gamma   90.00
#
_symmetry.space_group_name_H-M   'P 1'
#
loop_
_entity.id
_entity.type
_entity.pdbx_description
1 polymer ?
#
loop_
_entity_poly.entity_id
_entity_poly.type
_entity_poly.pdbx_seq_one_letter_code
_entity_poly.pdbx_strand_id
1 'polypeptide(L)'
;MKKKRLWLWNLLIVLTVIVCLLAFLAHSKNWTKIKPDKMQLLSGFYYKELQFSDIDSVQWVEKIPPMERLTGFSAFDKGKGIYREFKDSLTDEKVYVYVDNFSSQKIRLVYKDSLQLYVNMKDSTDTEALFQLLQSKIAMEEPK
;
A
#
# COMPACT_ATOMS: atom_id res chain seq x y z
N MET A 1 47.34 17.48 1.44
CA MET A 1 45.93 17.88 1.72
C MET A 1 44.92 17.42 0.67
N LYS A 2 45.19 17.51 -0.64
CA LYS A 2 44.24 17.12 -1.71
C LYS A 2 43.78 15.63 -1.65
N LYS A 3 44.68 14.67 -1.40
CA LYS A 3 44.34 13.23 -1.29
C LYS A 3 43.36 12.92 -0.15
N LYS A 4 43.54 13.49 1.05
CA LYS A 4 42.63 13.29 2.20
C LYS A 4 41.23 13.87 1.92
N ARG A 5 41.16 15.00 1.21
CA ARG A 5 39.89 15.62 0.81
C ARG A 5 39.12 14.77 -0.19
N LEU A 6 39.79 14.22 -1.21
CA LEU A 6 39.17 13.32 -2.20
C LEU A 6 38.67 12.02 -1.56
N TRP A 7 39.41 11.47 -0.59
CA TRP A 7 38.99 10.28 0.14
C TRP A 7 37.71 10.50 0.95
N LEU A 8 37.59 11.64 1.64
CA LEU A 8 36.36 12.01 2.36
C LEU A 8 35.16 12.13 1.40
N TRP A 9 35.33 12.78 0.25
CA TRP A 9 34.24 12.91 -0.73
C TRP A 9 33.83 11.56 -1.32
N ASN A 10 34.79 10.68 -1.61
CA ASN A 10 34.47 9.31 -2.07
C ASN A 10 33.69 8.54 -1.01
N LEU A 11 34.10 8.63 0.27
CA LEU A 11 33.36 7.99 1.37
C LEU A 11 31.94 8.53 1.48
N LEU A 12 31.77 9.85 1.40
CA LEU A 12 30.44 10.49 1.43
C LEU A 12 29.57 10.02 0.26
N ILE A 13 30.12 9.98 -0.96
CA ILE A 13 29.39 9.51 -2.15
C ILE A 13 28.94 8.06 -1.96
N VAL A 14 29.85 7.17 -1.52
CA VAL A 14 29.51 5.75 -1.27
C VAL A 14 28.41 5.65 -0.21
N LEU A 15 28.52 6.40 0.88
CA LEU A 15 27.51 6.43 1.93
C LEU A 15 26.15 6.92 1.39
N THR A 16 26.14 7.98 0.60
CA THR A 16 24.92 8.50 -0.03
C THR A 16 24.27 7.46 -0.93
N VAL A 17 25.04 6.78 -1.78
CA VAL A 17 24.51 5.72 -2.66
C VAL A 17 23.90 4.59 -1.84
N ILE A 18 24.56 4.15 -0.76
CA ILE A 18 24.03 3.13 0.15
C ILE A 18 22.70 3.59 0.76
N VAL A 19 22.62 4.82 1.26
CA VAL A 19 21.39 5.38 1.84
C VAL A 19 20.26 5.43 0.80
N CYS A 20 20.55 5.87 -0.43
CA CYS A 20 19.57 5.89 -1.52
C CYS A 20 19.06 4.48 -1.87
N LEU A 21 19.94 3.48 -1.91
CA LEU A 21 19.56 2.09 -2.18
C LEU A 21 18.69 1.52 -1.05
N LEU A 22 19.05 1.77 0.21
CA LEU A 22 18.24 1.34 1.36
C LEU A 22 16.86 1.99 1.35
N ALA A 23 16.80 3.30 1.08
CA ALA A 23 15.54 4.03 0.94
C ALA A 23 14.68 3.44 -0.19
N PHE A 24 15.28 3.17 -1.35
CA PHE A 24 14.60 2.57 -2.49
C PHE A 24 14.03 1.19 -2.15
N LEU A 25 14.82 0.32 -1.53
CA LEU A 25 14.38 -1.02 -1.12
C LEU A 25 13.23 -0.95 -0.12
N ALA A 26 13.32 -0.08 0.90
CA ALA A 26 12.27 0.13 1.89
C ALA A 26 10.96 0.61 1.25
N HIS A 27 11.03 1.44 0.20
CA HIS A 27 9.85 1.98 -0.49
C HIS A 27 9.24 1.05 -1.55
N SER A 28 10.04 0.10 -2.05
CA SER A 28 9.71 -0.69 -3.24
C SER A 28 8.54 -1.67 -3.05
N LYS A 29 8.25 -2.07 -1.80
CA LYS A 29 7.18 -3.02 -1.45
C LYS A 29 6.22 -2.43 -0.42
N ASN A 30 5.07 -3.05 -0.31
CA ASN A 30 4.12 -2.81 0.76
C ASN A 30 4.57 -3.56 2.02
N TRP A 31 4.42 -2.91 3.16
CA TRP A 31 4.71 -3.49 4.46
C TRP A 31 3.43 -3.53 5.28
N THR A 32 3.08 -4.71 5.75
CA THR A 32 1.95 -4.91 6.66
C THR A 32 2.47 -5.29 8.04
N LYS A 33 1.81 -4.77 9.08
CA LYS A 33 2.00 -5.22 10.45
C LYS A 33 0.63 -5.54 11.03
N ILE A 34 0.43 -6.82 11.33
CA ILE A 34 -0.81 -7.32 11.92
C ILE A 34 -0.70 -7.25 13.45
N LYS A 35 -1.73 -6.70 14.08
CA LYS A 35 -1.98 -6.74 15.53
C LYS A 35 -3.32 -7.46 15.77
N PRO A 36 -3.70 -7.78 17.02
CA PRO A 36 -4.94 -8.53 17.29
C PRO A 36 -6.21 -7.84 16.77
N ASP A 37 -6.26 -6.51 16.90
CA ASP A 37 -7.40 -5.61 16.69
C ASP A 37 -7.29 -4.79 15.39
N LYS A 38 -6.09 -4.67 14.83
CA LYS A 38 -5.83 -3.79 13.70
C LYS A 38 -4.69 -4.24 12.81
N MET A 39 -4.69 -3.68 11.61
CA MET A 39 -3.61 -3.78 10.66
C MET A 39 -3.00 -2.41 10.39
N GLN A 40 -1.68 -2.36 10.30
CA GLN A 40 -0.95 -1.20 9.85
C GLN A 40 -0.36 -1.50 8.48
N LEU A 41 -0.60 -0.63 7.50
CA LEU A 41 -0.14 -0.76 6.13
C LEU A 41 0.71 0.46 5.76
N LEU A 42 1.96 0.21 5.41
CA LEU A 42 2.89 1.20 4.91
C LEU A 42 3.20 0.88 3.45
N SER A 43 2.81 1.77 2.55
CA SER A 43 3.03 1.66 1.12
C SER A 43 3.75 2.89 0.62
N GLY A 44 5.06 2.77 0.42
CA GLY A 44 5.88 3.94 0.18
C GLY A 44 5.81 4.93 1.36
N PHE A 45 5.38 6.17 1.10
CA PHE A 45 5.23 7.23 2.12
C PHE A 45 3.82 7.24 2.73
N TYR A 46 2.92 6.37 2.25
CA TYR A 46 1.54 6.31 2.70
C TYR A 46 1.41 5.32 3.85
N TYR A 47 0.95 5.81 4.99
CA TYR A 47 0.64 4.99 6.15
C TYR A 47 -0.86 4.97 6.40
N LYS A 48 -1.43 3.79 6.61
CA LYS A 48 -2.83 3.61 7.01
C LYS A 48 -2.92 2.58 8.11
N GLU A 49 -3.66 2.92 9.16
CA GLU A 49 -4.10 1.98 10.18
C GLU A 49 -5.57 1.64 9.93
N LEU A 50 -5.90 0.35 9.95
CA LEU A 50 -7.22 -0.20 9.71
C LEU A 50 -7.59 -1.04 10.93
N GLN A 51 -8.57 -0.60 11.72
CA GLN A 51 -9.17 -1.45 12.76
C GLN A 51 -10.03 -2.50 12.08
N PHE A 52 -9.95 -3.75 12.52
CA PHE A 52 -10.73 -4.82 11.87
C PHE A 52 -12.23 -4.60 12.02
N SER A 53 -12.67 -4.02 13.14
CA SER A 53 -14.07 -3.73 13.44
C SER A 53 -14.71 -2.63 12.61
N ASP A 54 -13.89 -1.83 11.93
CA ASP A 54 -14.33 -0.75 11.06
C ASP A 54 -14.32 -1.19 9.58
N ILE A 55 -14.03 -2.46 9.28
CA ILE A 55 -14.01 -3.00 7.91
C ILE A 55 -15.39 -3.54 7.55
N ASP A 56 -16.03 -2.89 6.59
CA ASP A 56 -17.39 -3.23 6.18
C ASP A 56 -17.41 -4.41 5.18
N SER A 57 -16.42 -4.47 4.28
CA SER A 57 -16.33 -5.57 3.33
C SER A 57 -14.92 -5.79 2.79
N VAL A 58 -14.64 -7.05 2.45
CA VAL A 58 -13.38 -7.51 1.84
C VAL A 58 -13.70 -8.40 0.65
N GLN A 59 -13.23 -8.02 -0.53
CA GLN A 59 -13.57 -8.70 -1.79
C GLN A 59 -12.34 -8.82 -2.70
N TRP A 60 -12.29 -9.90 -3.47
CA TRP A 60 -11.33 -10.00 -4.57
C TRP A 60 -11.78 -9.15 -5.76
N VAL A 61 -10.83 -8.45 -6.36
CA VAL A 61 -11.03 -7.75 -7.63
C VAL A 61 -9.90 -8.09 -8.59
N GLU A 62 -10.26 -8.38 -9.84
CA GLU A 62 -9.29 -8.64 -10.90
C GLU A 62 -8.63 -7.33 -11.36
N LYS A 63 -9.46 -6.30 -11.59
CA LYS A 63 -9.04 -5.00 -12.08
C LYS A 63 -9.63 -3.88 -11.24
N ILE A 64 -8.80 -2.87 -10.97
CA ILE A 64 -9.24 -1.65 -10.29
C ILE A 64 -9.99 -0.78 -11.31
N PRO A 65 -11.14 -0.17 -10.94
CA PRO A 65 -11.87 0.73 -11.83
C PRO A 65 -10.99 1.90 -12.30
N PRO A 66 -11.32 2.51 -13.45
CA PRO A 66 -10.63 3.71 -13.89
C PRO A 66 -10.86 4.83 -12.86
N MET A 67 -9.79 5.52 -12.47
CA MET A 67 -9.80 6.58 -11.45
C MET A 67 -8.83 7.72 -11.83
N GLU A 68 -9.12 8.90 -11.31
CA GLU A 68 -8.21 10.05 -11.33
C GLU A 68 -7.18 9.90 -10.19
N ARG A 69 -5.88 10.08 -10.50
CA ARG A 69 -4.83 10.07 -9.48
C ARG A 69 -4.69 11.46 -8.88
N LEU A 70 -5.02 11.60 -7.59
CA LEU A 70 -4.82 12.84 -6.85
C LEU A 70 -3.36 12.99 -6.42
N THR A 71 -2.79 11.94 -5.82
CA THR A 71 -1.38 11.89 -5.41
C THR A 71 -0.78 10.50 -5.61
N GLY A 72 0.54 10.44 -5.68
CA GLY A 72 1.29 9.18 -5.75
C GLY A 72 1.78 8.85 -7.14
N PHE A 73 2.08 7.58 -7.38
CA PHE A 73 2.70 7.13 -8.61
C PHE A 73 2.10 5.82 -9.11
N SER A 74 2.17 5.64 -10.42
CA SER A 74 1.93 4.38 -11.09
C SER A 74 3.11 4.16 -12.02
N ALA A 75 3.90 3.13 -11.78
CA ALA A 75 5.09 2.82 -12.56
C ALA A 75 5.27 1.30 -12.63
N PHE A 76 5.55 0.79 -13.83
CA PHE A 76 5.51 -0.65 -14.11
C PHE A 76 4.17 -1.24 -13.64
N ASP A 77 4.19 -2.41 -13.01
CA ASP A 77 3.00 -3.05 -12.46
C ASP A 77 2.68 -2.58 -11.03
N LYS A 78 3.09 -1.38 -10.63
CA LYS A 78 2.89 -0.87 -9.26
C LYS A 78 2.13 0.44 -9.23
N GLY A 79 1.24 0.59 -8.25
CA GLY A 79 0.48 1.81 -8.01
C GLY A 79 0.38 2.09 -6.52
N LYS A 80 0.84 3.27 -6.10
CA LYS A 80 0.82 3.71 -4.69
C LYS A 80 0.33 5.14 -4.62
N GLY A 81 -0.80 5.38 -3.97
CA GLY A 81 -1.30 6.73 -3.85
C GLY A 81 -2.76 6.86 -3.45
N ILE A 82 -3.26 8.07 -3.62
CA ILE A 82 -4.63 8.47 -3.36
C ILE A 82 -5.27 8.84 -4.71
N TYR A 83 -6.44 8.28 -4.95
CA TYR A 83 -7.18 8.36 -6.19
C TYR A 83 -8.63 8.79 -5.89
N ARG A 84 -9.36 9.14 -6.94
CA ARG A 84 -10.79 9.44 -6.91
C ARG A 84 -11.48 8.76 -8.09
N GLU A 85 -12.66 8.19 -7.89
CA GLU A 85 -13.42 7.57 -8.99
C GLU A 85 -13.93 8.62 -9.99
N PHE A 86 -13.86 8.33 -11.30
CA PHE A 86 -14.27 9.28 -12.35
C PHE A 86 -15.76 9.66 -12.30
N LYS A 87 -16.61 8.75 -11.84
CA LYS A 87 -18.07 8.97 -11.75
C LYS A 87 -18.46 9.84 -10.58
N ASP A 88 -17.52 10.11 -9.68
CA ASP A 88 -17.77 10.73 -8.40
C ASP A 88 -17.06 12.09 -8.28
N SER A 89 -17.19 12.93 -9.30
CA SER A 89 -16.69 14.30 -9.27
C SER A 89 -17.50 15.22 -8.35
N LEU A 90 -18.63 14.73 -7.81
CA LEU A 90 -19.51 15.44 -6.89
C LEU A 90 -19.19 15.14 -5.42
N THR A 91 -18.58 13.99 -5.10
CA THR A 91 -18.04 13.73 -3.76
C THR A 91 -16.51 13.77 -3.76
N ASP A 92 -15.92 14.04 -2.59
CA ASP A 92 -14.45 14.03 -2.40
C ASP A 92 -13.97 12.68 -1.85
N GLU A 93 -14.64 11.58 -2.23
CA GLU A 93 -14.30 10.24 -1.73
C GLU A 93 -12.92 9.80 -2.22
N LYS A 94 -12.06 9.48 -1.25
CA LYS A 94 -10.66 9.11 -1.49
C LYS A 94 -10.52 7.60 -1.54
N VAL A 95 -9.96 7.13 -2.65
CA VAL A 95 -9.59 5.74 -2.85
C VAL A 95 -8.10 5.57 -2.63
N TYR A 96 -7.73 4.70 -1.70
CA TYR A 96 -6.33 4.38 -1.41
C TYR A 96 -5.89 3.19 -2.26
N VAL A 97 -4.83 3.34 -3.04
CA VAL A 97 -4.31 2.27 -3.89
C VAL A 97 -2.90 1.93 -3.44
N TYR A 98 -2.71 0.70 -2.98
CA TYR A 98 -1.46 0.14 -2.48
C TYR A 98 -1.18 -1.19 -3.18
N VAL A 99 -0.86 -1.12 -4.47
CA VAL A 99 -0.71 -2.28 -5.35
C VAL A 99 0.76 -2.46 -5.73
N ASP A 100 1.31 -3.62 -5.37
CA ASP A 100 2.67 -4.02 -5.77
C ASP A 100 2.67 -4.85 -7.07
N ASN A 101 1.50 -5.32 -7.55
CA ASN A 101 1.36 -6.00 -8.85
C ASN A 101 -0.02 -5.75 -9.52
N PHE A 102 -0.08 -4.97 -10.59
CA PHE A 102 -1.31 -4.69 -11.34
C PHE A 102 -1.82 -5.87 -12.16
N SER A 103 -1.01 -6.89 -12.41
CA SER A 103 -1.39 -8.09 -13.17
C SER A 103 -2.00 -9.19 -12.29
N SER A 104 -1.75 -9.18 -10.98
CA SER A 104 -2.33 -10.16 -10.02
C SER A 104 -3.68 -9.70 -9.49
N GLN A 105 -4.47 -10.56 -8.84
CA GLN A 105 -5.68 -10.09 -8.16
C GLN A 105 -5.34 -9.13 -7.01
N LYS A 106 -6.31 -8.26 -6.65
CA LYS A 106 -6.19 -7.34 -5.52
C LYS A 106 -7.35 -7.52 -4.56
N ILE A 107 -7.12 -7.14 -3.32
CA ILE A 107 -8.14 -7.07 -2.29
C ILE A 107 -8.73 -5.66 -2.35
N ARG A 108 -10.04 -5.56 -2.52
CA ARG A 108 -10.82 -4.35 -2.26
C ARG A 108 -11.34 -4.43 -0.83
N LEU A 109 -11.03 -3.40 -0.05
CA LEU A 109 -11.58 -3.17 1.28
C LEU A 109 -12.46 -1.93 1.25
N VAL A 110 -13.62 -2.01 1.90
CA VAL A 110 -14.44 -0.86 2.28
C VAL A 110 -14.33 -0.66 3.79
N TYR A 111 -14.07 0.56 4.21
CA TYR A 111 -13.75 0.93 5.59
C TYR A 111 -14.56 2.16 5.99
N LYS A 112 -15.24 2.11 7.16
CA LYS A 112 -16.07 3.22 7.66
C LYS A 112 -17.03 3.77 6.60
N ASP A 113 -17.87 2.90 6.07
CA ASP A 113 -18.99 3.15 5.15
C ASP A 113 -18.62 3.55 3.71
N SER A 114 -17.49 4.22 3.47
CA SER A 114 -17.18 4.81 2.16
C SER A 114 -15.70 4.72 1.74
N LEU A 115 -14.76 4.64 2.69
CA LEU A 115 -13.35 4.67 2.33
C LEU A 115 -12.96 3.37 1.64
N GLN A 116 -12.53 3.48 0.38
CA GLN A 116 -12.08 2.33 -0.40
C GLN A 116 -10.56 2.19 -0.35
N LEU A 117 -10.10 0.95 -0.20
CA LEU A 117 -8.68 0.60 -0.25
C LEU A 117 -8.46 -0.61 -1.13
N TYR A 118 -7.59 -0.46 -2.13
CA TYR A 118 -7.13 -1.56 -2.98
C TYR A 118 -5.72 -1.95 -2.59
N VAL A 119 -5.49 -3.22 -2.29
CA VAL A 119 -4.18 -3.69 -1.85
C VAL A 119 -3.84 -5.05 -2.45
N ASN A 120 -2.57 -5.22 -2.82
CA ASN A 120 -1.96 -6.53 -2.89
C ASN A 120 -0.49 -6.48 -2.49
N MET A 121 0.06 -7.65 -2.23
CA MET A 121 1.48 -7.81 -1.95
C MET A 121 2.22 -8.15 -3.23
N LYS A 122 3.55 -8.01 -3.20
CA LYS A 122 4.40 -8.42 -4.32
C LYS A 122 4.24 -9.91 -4.65
N ASP A 123 4.05 -10.73 -3.63
CA ASP A 123 3.77 -12.17 -3.74
C ASP A 123 2.25 -12.42 -3.69
N SER A 124 1.75 -13.26 -4.60
CA SER A 124 0.34 -13.63 -4.62
C SER A 124 -0.05 -14.46 -3.40
N THR A 125 0.84 -15.29 -2.88
CA THR A 125 0.58 -16.13 -1.70
C THR A 125 0.44 -15.27 -0.43
N ASP A 126 1.28 -14.25 -0.28
CA ASP A 126 1.14 -13.25 0.78
C ASP A 126 -0.19 -12.49 0.66
N THR A 127 -0.64 -12.21 -0.57
CA THR A 127 -1.92 -11.55 -0.82
C THR A 127 -3.09 -12.45 -0.44
N GLU A 128 -3.02 -13.73 -0.76
CA GLU A 128 -4.05 -14.71 -0.39
C GLU A 128 -4.12 -14.89 1.13
N ALA A 129 -2.98 -15.03 1.80
CA ALA A 129 -2.90 -15.11 3.26
C ALA A 129 -3.51 -13.86 3.93
N LEU A 130 -3.23 -12.67 3.37
CA LEU A 130 -3.82 -11.42 3.85
C LEU A 130 -5.34 -11.40 3.67
N PHE A 131 -5.85 -11.86 2.53
CA PHE A 131 -7.28 -11.93 2.27
C PHE A 131 -7.99 -12.87 3.25
N GLN A 132 -7.45 -14.08 3.46
CA GLN A 132 -8.01 -15.05 4.40
C GLN A 132 -8.01 -14.50 5.83
N LEU A 133 -6.92 -13.83 6.24
CA LEU A 133 -6.84 -13.17 7.54
C LEU A 133 -7.93 -12.12 7.71
N LEU A 134 -8.08 -11.24 6.73
CA LEU A 134 -9.09 -10.17 6.73
C LEU A 134 -10.52 -10.74 6.81
N GLN A 135 -10.83 -11.75 6.00
CA GLN A 135 -12.12 -12.45 6.04
C GLN A 135 -12.39 -13.07 7.41
N SER A 136 -11.39 -13.74 8.00
CA SER A 136 -11.54 -14.37 9.33
C SER A 136 -11.85 -13.37 10.43
N LYS A 137 -11.36 -12.12 10.30
CA LYS A 137 -11.57 -11.07 11.30
C LYS A 137 -12.97 -10.47 11.22
N ILE A 138 -13.50 -10.29 10.00
CA ILE A 138 -14.86 -9.77 9.79
C ILE A 138 -15.91 -10.80 10.19
N ALA A 139 -15.71 -12.08 9.83
CA ALA A 139 -16.65 -13.14 10.17
C ALA A 139 -16.79 -13.42 11.69
N MET A 140 -15.82 -12.98 12.50
CA MET A 140 -15.91 -13.07 13.97
C MET A 140 -16.73 -11.94 14.59
N GLU A 141 -17.02 -10.88 13.85
CA GLU A 141 -17.73 -9.70 14.34
C GLU A 141 -19.21 -9.62 13.91
N GLU A 142 -19.66 -10.44 12.96
CA GLU A 142 -21.10 -10.63 12.71
C GLU A 142 -21.71 -11.54 13.80
N PRO A 143 -22.55 -11.04 14.72
CA PRO A 143 -23.38 -11.92 15.51
C PRO A 143 -24.50 -12.45 14.61
N LYS A 144 -24.66 -13.77 14.57
CA LYS A 144 -25.89 -14.39 14.08
C LYS A 144 -27.12 -13.93 14.87
#